data_AF-A0A8J6LKH3-F1
#
_entry.id   AF-A0A8J6LKH3-F1
#
_cell.length_a   1.000
_cell.length_b   1.000
_cell.length_c   1.000
_cell.angle_alpha   90.00
_cell.angle_beta   90.00
_cell.angle_gamma   90.00
#
_symmetry.space_group_name_H-M   'P 1'
#
loop_
_entity.id
_entity.type
_entity.pdbx_description
1 polymer ?
#
loop_
_entity_poly.entity_id
_entity_poly.type
_entity_poly.pdbx_seq_one_letter_code
_entity_poly.pdbx_strand_id
1 'polypeptide(L)'
;MHYVERNLLGEDNVHFLYRHSDLIDNDRSCGYSKNDHNHDHENKLSRYKRAVQHGTPVRGPYNSNRKSKYLELVLVIDHGKYKELNESVKEVEHYCKNIANIIYGLYAPLNIFVALVGVVIWTDHDEITKSSNPIDTLTGFLRYRRQKLVPEHFNDNAQLVTKFVFEKGTVAKALKGTICTFQYSGGVTTDFSPVAGIVAGAVAHVIGHNFGMEHDSSICSCPDEKCIMTTNITATAPTHWSSCSVESLELALSKGMGYCLENKPVALFDGSLCGNGFVEEGEECDCGLPEYCTNQCCDPETCKLYGNASCATGECCDLKICKLKGVGTLCRSADQECDLPEYCTGQNEYCPDDVYKTNTEICADGEAFCYEGSCRTRSDQCKLLWGPTGEVSDEKCYKLNVKGGRHGHCGYSFFNETFVKCNEENILCGMLHCTNRNDQLEFGLEATSILSHAFLSVNGSIKACKSAVIDLGLDQADPGMVPNGAKCGESKMCVNQKCVSVSSVAGHCHCKQGYTLPFCEHIHPGGSVDSGPVSN
;
A
#
# COMPACT_ATOMS: atom_id res chain seq x y z
N MET A 1 -0.76 28.27 -28.78
CA MET A 1 0.33 27.27 -28.72
C MET A 1 1.13 27.38 -30.01
N HIS A 2 2.47 27.40 -29.93
CA HIS A 2 3.35 27.37 -31.09
C HIS A 2 3.83 25.92 -31.29
N TYR A 3 3.85 25.44 -32.53
CA TYR A 3 4.44 24.15 -32.86
C TYR A 3 5.91 24.37 -33.22
N VAL A 4 6.80 23.60 -32.59
CA VAL A 4 8.24 23.67 -32.80
C VAL A 4 8.68 22.36 -33.45
N GLU A 5 9.14 22.43 -34.69
CA GLU A 5 9.65 21.27 -35.42
C GLU A 5 11.18 21.29 -35.48
N ARG A 6 11.81 20.13 -35.27
CA ARG A 6 13.27 19.96 -35.38
C ARG A 6 13.62 19.67 -36.84
N ASN A 7 14.56 20.43 -37.40
CA ASN A 7 15.01 20.23 -38.77
C ASN A 7 15.69 18.85 -38.91
N LEU A 8 15.15 17.98 -39.78
CA LEU A 8 15.66 16.63 -40.02
C LEU A 8 16.76 16.58 -41.12
N LEU A 9 17.25 17.73 -41.59
CA LEU A 9 18.34 17.83 -42.55
C LEU A 9 19.53 18.60 -41.95
N GLY A 10 20.21 17.97 -41.00
CA GLY A 10 21.69 17.94 -40.94
C GLY A 10 22.51 19.21 -40.65
N GLU A 11 21.95 20.32 -40.15
CA GLU A 11 22.76 21.42 -39.59
C GLU A 11 22.19 21.89 -38.24
N ASP A 12 23.06 21.94 -37.23
CA ASP A 12 22.70 22.23 -35.84
C ASP A 12 22.27 23.70 -35.63
N ASN A 13 21.18 23.87 -34.85
CA ASN A 13 20.66 25.11 -34.25
C ASN A 13 19.74 26.04 -35.07
N VAL A 14 18.79 25.49 -35.84
CA VAL A 14 17.62 26.27 -36.32
C VAL A 14 16.31 25.55 -36.01
N HIS A 15 15.39 26.24 -35.33
CA HIS A 15 14.03 25.79 -35.07
C HIS A 15 13.03 26.61 -35.90
N PHE A 16 12.08 25.94 -36.56
CA PHE A 16 10.97 26.61 -37.22
C PHE A 16 9.81 26.78 -36.24
N LEU A 17 9.35 28.01 -36.08
CA LEU A 17 8.23 28.37 -35.21
C LEU A 17 7.00 28.65 -36.09
N TYR A 18 6.03 27.75 -36.09
CA TYR A 18 4.79 27.94 -36.84
C TYR A 18 3.71 28.54 -35.95
N ARG A 19 3.01 29.57 -36.47
CA ARG A 19 1.79 30.05 -35.82
C ARG A 19 0.67 29.05 -36.08
N HIS A 20 -0.19 28.88 -35.10
CA HIS A 20 -1.34 27.99 -35.22
C HIS A 20 -2.26 28.35 -36.41
N SER A 21 -2.27 29.61 -36.85
CA SER A 21 -2.97 30.11 -38.03
C SER A 21 -2.46 29.55 -39.35
N ASP A 22 -1.24 29.01 -39.39
CA ASP A 22 -0.53 28.64 -40.62
C ASP A 22 -0.63 27.12 -40.87
N LEU A 23 -1.24 26.37 -39.95
CA LEU A 23 -1.51 24.95 -40.10
C LEU A 23 -2.76 24.77 -40.98
N ILE A 24 -2.56 24.19 -42.17
CA ILE A 24 -3.65 23.77 -43.05
C ILE A 24 -4.19 22.44 -42.50
N ASP A 25 -5.42 22.48 -42.00
CA ASP A 25 -6.12 21.32 -41.46
C ASP A 25 -6.38 20.30 -42.57
N ASN A 26 -5.80 19.10 -42.47
CA ASN A 26 -5.87 18.04 -43.48
C ASN A 26 -6.83 16.90 -43.08
N ASP A 27 -7.86 17.20 -42.28
CA ASP A 27 -8.94 16.27 -41.88
C ASP A 27 -8.45 14.93 -41.28
N ARG A 28 -7.26 14.92 -40.65
CA ARG A 28 -6.73 13.77 -39.91
C ARG A 28 -6.61 14.10 -38.43
N SER A 29 -7.53 13.57 -37.63
CA SER A 29 -7.46 13.64 -36.17
C SER A 29 -6.96 12.32 -35.58
N CYS A 30 -6.00 12.41 -34.66
CA CYS A 30 -5.73 11.35 -33.70
C CYS A 30 -6.77 11.50 -32.57
N GLY A 31 -7.82 10.67 -32.63
CA GLY A 31 -8.51 10.20 -31.42
C GLY A 31 -9.41 11.17 -30.64
N TYR A 32 -9.96 12.24 -31.23
CA TYR A 32 -11.06 12.97 -30.58
C TYR A 32 -12.10 13.47 -31.59
N SER A 33 -13.33 12.94 -31.49
CA SER A 33 -14.47 13.36 -32.32
C SER A 33 -15.13 14.58 -31.70
N LYS A 34 -15.15 15.71 -32.44
CA LYS A 34 -16.05 16.84 -32.16
C LYS A 34 -17.47 16.43 -32.54
N ASN A 35 -18.42 16.63 -31.63
CA ASN A 35 -19.82 16.89 -32.01
C ASN A 35 -20.31 18.09 -31.21
N ASP A 36 -20.98 18.98 -31.95
CA ASP A 36 -21.41 20.31 -31.56
C ASP A 36 -22.35 20.37 -30.36
N HIS A 37 -22.10 21.41 -29.59
CA HIS A 37 -22.95 22.16 -28.67
C HIS A 37 -24.45 21.84 -28.65
N ASN A 38 -24.92 21.29 -27.52
CA ASN A 38 -26.16 21.75 -26.90
C ASN A 38 -25.80 22.34 -25.53
N HIS A 39 -26.03 23.64 -25.39
CA HIS A 39 -25.84 24.38 -24.15
C HIS A 39 -26.89 23.96 -23.13
N ASP A 40 -26.53 23.10 -22.19
CA ASP A 40 -27.15 23.06 -20.87
C ASP A 40 -26.09 23.42 -19.83
N HIS A 41 -26.37 24.50 -19.09
CA HIS A 41 -25.56 24.98 -17.97
C HIS A 41 -25.63 23.98 -16.81
N GLU A 42 -24.76 22.97 -16.81
CA GLU A 42 -24.40 22.28 -15.56
C GLU A 42 -23.12 22.89 -14.98
N ASN A 43 -23.28 23.54 -13.82
CA ASN A 43 -22.23 24.12 -13.02
C ASN A 43 -21.12 23.10 -12.74
N LYS A 44 -19.96 23.23 -13.39
CA LYS A 44 -18.74 22.55 -12.95
C LYS A 44 -18.29 23.12 -11.60
N LEU A 45 -18.56 22.35 -10.54
CA LEU A 45 -18.08 22.53 -9.17
C LEU A 45 -16.56 22.77 -9.16
N SER A 46 -16.14 23.90 -8.57
CA SER A 46 -14.75 24.33 -8.48
C SER A 46 -14.06 23.67 -7.29
N ARG A 47 -13.69 22.39 -7.42
CA ARG A 47 -12.94 21.63 -6.41
C ARG A 47 -11.44 21.84 -6.61
N TYR A 48 -10.72 22.24 -5.55
CA TYR A 48 -9.25 22.20 -5.54
C TYR A 48 -8.79 20.79 -5.15
N LYS A 49 -8.12 20.11 -6.08
CA LYS A 49 -7.53 18.78 -5.89
C LYS A 49 -6.13 18.80 -6.47
N ARG A 50 -5.14 18.38 -5.69
CA ARG A 50 -3.79 18.07 -6.20
C ARG A 50 -3.49 16.61 -5.90
N ALA A 51 -3.39 15.81 -6.96
CA ALA A 51 -2.71 14.53 -6.92
C ALA A 51 -1.23 14.74 -7.22
N VAL A 52 -0.41 13.78 -6.81
CA VAL A 52 1.04 13.87 -6.79
C VAL A 52 1.62 14.10 -8.20
N GLN A 53 2.60 15.01 -8.32
CA GLN A 53 3.40 15.15 -9.53
C GLN A 53 4.45 14.03 -9.57
N HIS A 54 4.61 13.38 -10.73
CA HIS A 54 5.65 12.37 -10.96
C HIS A 54 7.06 13.01 -10.85
N GLY A 55 7.60 12.99 -9.64
CA GLY A 55 9.00 13.30 -9.32
C GLY A 55 9.78 12.04 -8.95
N THR A 56 11.09 12.22 -8.73
CA THR A 56 12.07 11.20 -8.29
C THR A 56 11.49 10.29 -7.21
N PRO A 57 11.69 8.95 -7.27
CA PRO A 57 11.11 8.03 -6.31
C PRO A 57 11.49 8.41 -4.87
N VAL A 58 10.47 8.56 -4.02
CA VAL A 58 10.64 8.90 -2.61
C VAL A 58 11.56 7.87 -1.96
N ARG A 59 12.56 8.37 -1.23
CA ARG A 59 13.51 7.52 -0.51
C ARG A 59 13.07 7.34 0.95
N GLY A 60 13.39 6.18 1.50
CA GLY A 60 12.71 5.67 2.70
C GLY A 60 13.31 6.28 3.96
N PRO A 61 12.61 6.19 5.09
CA PRO A 61 13.11 6.68 6.35
C PRO A 61 14.43 6.02 6.77
N TYR A 62 15.27 6.78 7.46
CA TYR A 62 16.64 6.36 7.77
C TYR A 62 16.76 5.06 8.57
N ASN A 63 15.76 4.75 9.38
CA ASN A 63 15.67 3.55 10.21
C ASN A 63 14.76 2.47 9.59
N SER A 64 14.34 2.66 8.32
CA SER A 64 13.56 1.65 7.61
C SER A 64 14.37 0.38 7.38
N ASN A 65 13.67 -0.74 7.42
CA ASN A 65 14.19 -2.08 7.22
C ASN A 65 13.09 -2.93 6.57
N ARG A 66 13.42 -4.17 6.22
CA ARG A 66 12.46 -5.11 5.60
C ARG A 66 11.14 -5.31 6.36
N LYS A 67 11.10 -5.13 7.68
CA LYS A 67 9.87 -5.28 8.49
C LYS A 67 9.07 -3.99 8.60
N SER A 68 9.60 -2.88 8.09
CA SER A 68 8.92 -1.60 8.14
C SER A 68 7.63 -1.62 7.36
N LYS A 69 6.64 -0.89 7.87
CA LYS A 69 5.35 -0.69 7.22
C LYS A 69 5.22 0.77 6.82
N TYR A 70 4.61 1.04 5.68
CA TYR A 70 4.35 2.37 5.17
C TYR A 70 2.86 2.58 5.11
N LEU A 71 2.37 3.67 5.70
CA LEU A 71 0.95 3.99 5.71
C LEU A 71 0.71 5.21 4.80
N GLU A 72 0.13 4.98 3.63
CA GLU A 72 -0.31 6.02 2.71
C GLU A 72 -1.60 6.67 3.25
N LEU A 73 -1.43 7.79 3.96
CA LEU A 73 -2.48 8.53 4.62
C LEU A 73 -3.03 9.66 3.74
N VAL A 74 -4.36 9.76 3.68
CA VAL A 74 -5.07 10.93 3.17
C VAL A 74 -5.79 11.66 4.30
N LEU A 75 -5.57 12.97 4.41
CA LEU A 75 -6.32 13.84 5.31
C LEU A 75 -7.43 14.56 4.53
N VAL A 76 -8.66 14.46 5.04
CA VAL A 76 -9.83 15.16 4.48
C VAL A 76 -10.26 16.24 5.45
N ILE A 77 -10.40 17.47 4.96
CA ILE A 77 -10.76 18.64 5.75
C ILE A 77 -12.15 19.11 5.35
N ASP A 78 -13.04 19.18 6.34
CA ASP A 78 -14.42 19.58 6.13
C ASP A 78 -14.57 21.08 5.84
N HIS A 79 -15.73 21.47 5.34
CA HIS A 79 -15.96 22.85 4.92
C HIS A 79 -15.91 23.83 6.09
N GLY A 80 -16.34 23.40 7.28
CA GLY A 80 -16.25 24.19 8.51
C GLY A 80 -14.81 24.52 8.88
N LYS A 81 -13.91 23.53 8.83
CA LYS A 81 -12.49 23.72 9.14
C LYS A 81 -11.77 24.56 8.07
N TYR A 82 -12.13 24.39 6.80
CA TYR A 82 -11.63 25.26 5.72
C TYR A 82 -11.94 26.74 5.97
N LYS A 83 -13.17 27.06 6.42
CA LYS A 83 -13.55 28.43 6.79
C LYS A 83 -12.79 28.97 8.00
N GLU A 84 -12.52 28.13 9.00
CA GLU A 84 -11.72 28.52 10.16
C GLU A 84 -10.27 28.87 9.75
N LEU A 85 -9.72 28.19 8.75
CA LEU A 85 -8.41 28.45 8.17
C LEU A 85 -8.49 29.48 7.02
N ASN A 86 -9.24 30.56 7.26
CA ASN A 86 -9.37 31.74 6.41
C ASN A 86 -9.72 31.43 4.93
N GLU A 87 -10.38 30.31 4.66
CA GLU A 87 -10.65 29.85 3.29
C GLU A 87 -9.37 29.75 2.43
N SER A 88 -8.23 29.51 3.08
CA SER A 88 -6.92 29.42 2.44
C SER A 88 -6.49 27.97 2.28
N VAL A 89 -6.45 27.51 1.04
CA VAL A 89 -5.94 26.17 0.69
C VAL A 89 -4.54 25.94 1.26
N LYS A 90 -3.65 26.94 1.19
CA LYS A 90 -2.27 26.83 1.69
C LYS A 90 -2.21 26.67 3.21
N GLU A 91 -3.10 27.35 3.95
CA GLU A 91 -3.16 27.20 5.40
C GLU A 91 -3.66 25.81 5.80
N VAL A 92 -4.62 25.26 5.05
CA VAL A 92 -5.08 23.88 5.23
C VAL A 92 -3.97 22.87 4.91
N GLU A 93 -3.28 23.03 3.78
CA GLU A 93 -2.17 22.16 3.40
C GLU A 93 -1.06 22.16 4.47
N HIS A 94 -0.67 23.34 4.97
CA HIS A 94 0.32 23.46 6.03
C HIS A 94 -0.16 22.81 7.35
N TYR A 95 -1.42 23.02 7.72
CA TYR A 95 -2.03 22.38 8.89
C TYR A 95 -2.01 20.85 8.79
N CYS A 96 -2.40 20.29 7.63
CA CYS A 96 -2.37 18.85 7.37
C CYS A 96 -0.95 18.27 7.41
N LYS A 97 0.03 18.98 6.84
CA LYS A 97 1.45 18.60 6.90
C LYS A 97 1.96 18.52 8.34
N ASN A 98 1.62 19.52 9.17
CA ASN A 98 2.00 19.51 10.59
C ASN A 98 1.37 18.34 11.35
N ILE A 99 0.09 18.04 11.10
CA ILE A 99 -0.57 16.87 11.70
C ILE A 99 0.12 15.58 11.26
N ALA A 100 0.35 15.40 9.96
CA ALA A 100 0.97 14.19 9.43
C ALA A 100 2.39 13.97 9.97
N ASN A 101 3.18 15.04 10.10
CA ASN A 101 4.53 14.95 10.64
C ASN A 101 4.53 14.50 12.12
N ILE A 102 3.62 15.02 12.93
CA ILE A 102 3.47 14.56 14.32
C ILE A 102 3.03 13.09 14.35
N ILE A 103 2.07 12.69 13.51
CA ILE A 103 1.63 11.29 13.42
C ILE A 103 2.79 10.37 13.01
N TYR A 104 3.63 10.77 12.05
CA TYR A 104 4.85 10.05 11.68
C TYR A 104 5.73 9.83 12.92
N GLY A 105 6.02 10.88 13.70
CA GLY A 105 6.82 10.78 14.92
C GLY A 105 6.24 9.82 15.97
N LEU A 106 4.91 9.74 16.08
CA LEU A 106 4.24 8.82 16.99
C LEU A 106 4.31 7.35 16.52
N TYR A 107 4.26 7.09 15.22
CA TYR A 107 4.25 5.72 14.66
C TYR A 107 5.64 5.17 14.31
N ALA A 108 6.63 6.02 14.07
CA ALA A 108 7.99 5.61 13.75
C ALA A 108 8.62 4.64 14.79
N PRO A 109 8.41 4.82 16.12
CA PRO A 109 8.86 3.84 17.13
C PRO A 109 8.24 2.44 16.99
N LEU A 110 7.09 2.32 16.33
CA LEU A 110 6.41 1.06 16.02
C LEU A 110 6.87 0.47 14.68
N ASN A 111 7.90 1.05 14.04
CA ASN A 111 8.37 0.68 12.70
C ASN A 111 7.29 0.84 11.61
N ILE A 112 6.39 1.83 11.80
CA ILE A 112 5.35 2.22 10.85
C ILE A 112 5.62 3.67 10.43
N PHE A 113 5.77 3.91 9.13
CA PHE A 113 6.09 5.21 8.56
C PHE A 113 4.86 5.78 7.86
N VAL A 114 4.29 6.82 8.47
CA VAL A 114 3.08 7.46 7.95
C VAL A 114 3.46 8.49 6.89
N ALA A 115 3.01 8.24 5.66
CA ALA A 115 3.25 9.05 4.49
C ALA A 115 1.99 9.83 4.13
N LEU A 116 2.05 11.16 4.15
CA LEU A 116 0.95 11.98 3.65
C LEU A 116 0.96 11.95 2.12
N VAL A 117 0.04 11.21 1.51
CA VAL A 117 -0.07 11.08 0.04
C VAL A 117 -1.14 11.99 -0.56
N GLY A 118 -2.02 12.56 0.27
CA GLY A 118 -3.06 13.47 -0.22
C GLY A 118 -3.73 14.32 0.86
N VAL A 119 -4.12 15.53 0.46
CA VAL A 119 -4.99 16.42 1.23
C VAL A 119 -6.22 16.75 0.37
N VAL A 120 -7.42 16.49 0.90
CA VAL A 120 -8.68 16.79 0.23
C VAL A 120 -9.47 17.81 1.05
N ILE A 121 -9.85 18.91 0.41
CA ILE A 121 -10.52 20.03 1.07
C ILE A 121 -11.92 20.20 0.49
N TRP A 122 -12.93 20.19 1.35
CA TRP A 122 -14.32 20.47 0.97
C TRP A 122 -14.56 21.99 0.90
N THR A 123 -14.05 22.62 -0.16
CA THR A 123 -14.04 24.09 -0.31
C THR A 123 -15.42 24.70 -0.47
N ASP A 124 -16.35 24.02 -1.16
CA ASP A 124 -17.68 24.54 -1.46
C ASP A 124 -18.73 24.15 -0.41
N HIS A 125 -18.79 22.86 -0.07
CA HIS A 125 -19.71 22.28 0.92
C HIS A 125 -19.21 20.90 1.34
N ASP A 126 -19.73 20.38 2.46
CA ASP A 126 -19.40 19.04 2.93
C ASP A 126 -19.97 17.96 2.00
N GLU A 127 -19.15 17.00 1.60
CA GLU A 127 -19.55 15.87 0.73
C GLU A 127 -20.33 14.78 1.48
N ILE A 128 -20.45 14.90 2.80
CA ILE A 128 -21.23 14.01 3.66
C ILE A 128 -22.15 14.81 4.57
N THR A 129 -23.28 14.21 4.94
CA THR A 129 -24.11 14.70 6.03
C THR A 129 -23.49 14.29 7.36
N LYS A 130 -23.17 15.28 8.20
CA LYS A 130 -22.64 15.07 9.56
C LYS A 130 -23.80 14.97 10.56
N SER A 131 -23.66 14.05 11.51
CA SER A 131 -24.61 13.79 12.60
C SER A 131 -23.92 13.97 13.94
N SER A 132 -24.66 14.39 14.97
CA SER A 132 -24.16 14.45 16.35
C SER A 132 -23.68 13.08 16.85
N ASN A 133 -24.26 11.99 16.31
CA ASN A 133 -23.77 10.65 16.53
C ASN A 133 -22.52 10.39 15.66
N PRO A 134 -21.35 10.13 16.27
CA PRO A 134 -20.11 9.95 15.53
C PRO A 134 -20.10 8.70 14.63
N ILE A 135 -20.92 7.68 14.94
CA ILE A 135 -21.01 6.45 14.12
C ILE A 135 -21.67 6.75 12.77
N ASP A 136 -22.70 7.60 12.75
CA ASP A 136 -23.40 7.95 11.51
C ASP A 136 -22.48 8.77 10.60
N THR A 137 -21.74 9.72 11.17
CA THR A 137 -20.75 10.52 10.44
C THR A 137 -19.61 9.65 9.90
N LEU A 138 -19.08 8.72 10.70
CA LEU A 138 -18.07 7.75 10.25
C LEU A 138 -18.60 6.90 9.10
N THR A 139 -19.83 6.39 9.21
CA THR A 139 -20.45 5.58 8.15
C THR A 139 -20.60 6.37 6.85
N GLY A 140 -21.02 7.63 6.95
CA GLY A 140 -21.09 8.56 5.81
C GLY A 140 -19.71 8.79 5.18
N PHE A 141 -18.68 9.00 6.00
CA PHE A 141 -17.31 9.23 5.55
C PHE A 141 -16.70 8.00 4.88
N LEU A 142 -16.84 6.80 5.45
CA LEU A 142 -16.33 5.56 4.85
C LEU A 142 -17.02 5.25 3.51
N ARG A 143 -18.32 5.56 3.39
CA ARG A 143 -19.02 5.51 2.09
C ARG A 143 -18.46 6.51 1.09
N TYR A 144 -18.19 7.75 1.51
CA TYR A 144 -17.51 8.74 0.66
C TYR A 144 -16.12 8.24 0.24
N ARG A 145 -15.35 7.65 1.17
CA ARG A 145 -14.02 7.10 0.90
C ARG A 145 -14.06 6.08 -0.23
N ARG A 146 -14.90 5.04 -0.11
CA ARG A 146 -14.94 3.97 -1.11
C ARG A 146 -15.49 4.40 -2.47
N GLN A 147 -16.46 5.32 -2.50
CA GLN A 147 -17.18 5.70 -3.72
C GLN A 147 -16.53 6.84 -4.49
N LYS A 148 -15.84 7.76 -3.80
CA LYS A 148 -15.25 8.96 -4.39
C LYS A 148 -13.76 9.06 -4.14
N LEU A 149 -13.33 8.92 -2.87
CA LEU A 149 -11.94 9.20 -2.52
C LEU A 149 -10.95 8.19 -3.12
N VAL A 150 -11.12 6.90 -2.84
CA VAL A 150 -10.19 5.84 -3.29
C VAL A 150 -10.06 5.79 -4.82
N PRO A 151 -11.14 5.89 -5.62
CA PRO A 151 -11.02 5.97 -7.08
C PRO A 151 -10.20 7.15 -7.60
N GLU A 152 -10.25 8.30 -6.91
CA GLU A 152 -9.57 9.52 -7.34
C GLU A 152 -8.16 9.64 -6.74
N HIS A 153 -7.97 9.11 -5.54
CA HIS A 153 -6.78 9.20 -4.70
C HIS A 153 -6.61 7.88 -3.95
N PHE A 154 -5.85 6.96 -4.53
CA PHE A 154 -5.51 5.71 -3.88
C PHE A 154 -4.83 5.98 -2.51
N ASN A 155 -5.18 5.20 -1.50
CA ASN A 155 -4.67 5.34 -0.13
C ASN A 155 -4.97 4.09 0.70
N ASP A 156 -4.10 3.82 1.66
CA ASP A 156 -4.29 2.77 2.65
C ASP A 156 -5.31 3.15 3.71
N ASN A 157 -5.33 4.44 4.10
CA ASN A 157 -6.21 4.96 5.14
C ASN A 157 -6.56 6.44 4.90
N ALA A 158 -7.79 6.83 5.25
CA ALA A 158 -8.19 8.23 5.21
C ALA A 158 -8.81 8.70 6.53
N GLN A 159 -8.50 9.93 6.94
CA GLN A 159 -8.99 10.53 8.18
C GLN A 159 -9.69 11.87 7.89
N LEU A 160 -10.94 11.99 8.31
CA LEU A 160 -11.68 13.25 8.27
C LEU A 160 -11.37 14.06 9.53
N VAL A 161 -10.80 15.26 9.36
CA VAL A 161 -10.67 16.25 10.43
C VAL A 161 -11.75 17.30 10.22
N THR A 162 -12.65 17.42 11.20
CA THR A 162 -13.88 18.22 11.07
C THR A 162 -14.02 19.23 12.20
N LYS A 163 -14.59 20.41 11.92
CA LYS A 163 -14.97 21.35 13.00
C LYS A 163 -16.25 20.94 13.73
N PHE A 164 -16.96 19.94 13.21
CA PHE A 164 -18.21 19.47 13.77
C PHE A 164 -17.99 18.78 15.13
N VAL A 165 -18.81 19.13 16.11
CA VAL A 165 -18.72 18.62 17.49
C VAL A 165 -19.75 17.52 17.69
N PHE A 166 -19.29 16.34 18.13
CA PHE A 166 -20.17 15.21 18.41
C PHE A 166 -20.78 15.28 19.82
N GLU A 167 -21.85 14.50 20.04
CA GLU A 167 -22.51 14.44 21.34
C GLU A 167 -21.65 13.74 22.41
N LYS A 168 -22.00 13.97 23.69
CA LYS A 168 -21.43 13.26 24.85
C LYS A 168 -19.91 13.37 24.98
N GLY A 169 -19.30 14.43 24.44
CA GLY A 169 -17.86 14.69 24.53
C GLY A 169 -17.00 13.73 23.70
N THR A 170 -17.58 12.99 22.76
CA THR A 170 -16.79 12.17 21.83
C THR A 170 -16.07 13.09 20.86
N VAL A 171 -14.76 12.91 20.68
CA VAL A 171 -13.96 13.71 19.73
C VAL A 171 -13.50 12.93 18.52
N ALA A 172 -13.60 11.61 18.53
CA ALA A 172 -13.10 10.81 17.44
C ALA A 172 -13.80 9.44 17.36
N LYS A 173 -13.81 8.82 16.17
CA LYS A 173 -14.37 7.49 15.96
C LYS A 173 -13.73 6.78 14.76
N ALA A 174 -13.38 5.51 14.95
CA ALA A 174 -12.98 4.56 13.91
C ALA A 174 -13.56 3.17 14.20
N LEU A 175 -13.46 2.29 13.20
CA LEU A 175 -13.68 0.85 13.33
C LEU A 175 -12.36 0.16 13.63
N LYS A 176 -12.41 -0.90 14.43
CA LYS A 176 -11.21 -1.62 14.87
C LYS A 176 -10.73 -2.65 13.85
N GLY A 177 -9.42 -2.75 13.63
CA GLY A 177 -8.82 -3.78 12.78
C GLY A 177 -9.24 -3.67 11.31
N THR A 178 -9.41 -2.44 10.83
CA THR A 178 -9.92 -2.12 9.50
C THR A 178 -8.88 -1.48 8.59
N ILE A 179 -7.63 -1.36 9.05
CA ILE A 179 -6.53 -0.89 8.22
C ILE A 179 -6.40 -1.74 6.94
N CYS A 180 -5.97 -1.13 5.84
CA CYS A 180 -5.93 -1.68 4.48
C CYS A 180 -7.29 -2.00 3.82
N THR A 181 -8.35 -2.25 4.59
CA THR A 181 -9.65 -2.60 4.00
C THR A 181 -10.17 -1.49 3.06
N PHE A 182 -10.65 -1.89 1.89
CA PHE A 182 -11.25 -0.98 0.92
C PHE A 182 -12.48 -0.28 1.52
N GLN A 183 -13.29 -1.02 2.29
CA GLN A 183 -14.55 -0.50 2.80
C GLN A 183 -14.44 0.34 4.06
N TYR A 184 -13.49 0.04 4.95
CA TYR A 184 -13.55 0.48 6.34
C TYR A 184 -12.28 1.18 6.86
N SER A 185 -11.20 1.25 6.07
CA SER A 185 -9.94 1.87 6.51
C SER A 185 -10.04 3.41 6.57
N GLY A 186 -10.52 3.91 7.70
CA GLY A 186 -10.55 5.33 7.98
C GLY A 186 -11.23 5.69 9.30
N GLY A 187 -11.29 6.98 9.55
CA GLY A 187 -11.84 7.53 10.80
C GLY A 187 -12.26 8.98 10.70
N VAL A 188 -12.92 9.46 11.75
CA VAL A 188 -13.37 10.85 11.88
C VAL A 188 -12.88 11.43 13.20
N THR A 189 -12.35 12.65 13.16
CA THR A 189 -11.80 13.36 14.33
C THR A 189 -12.28 14.81 14.32
N THR A 190 -12.82 15.28 15.44
CA THR A 190 -13.15 16.68 15.67
C THR A 190 -11.85 17.46 15.92
N ASP A 191 -11.70 18.62 15.29
CA ASP A 191 -10.66 19.57 15.65
C ASP A 191 -11.09 20.43 16.86
N PHE A 192 -10.85 19.87 18.05
CA PHE A 192 -11.27 20.44 19.33
C PHE A 192 -10.20 21.30 20.01
N SER A 193 -9.00 21.45 19.43
CA SER A 193 -7.88 22.15 20.06
C SER A 193 -7.11 23.00 19.07
N PRO A 194 -6.70 24.24 19.42
CA PRO A 194 -5.83 25.03 18.57
C PRO A 194 -4.40 24.46 18.49
N VAL A 195 -4.05 23.51 19.36
CA VAL A 195 -2.73 22.87 19.38
C VAL A 195 -2.76 21.65 18.45
N ALA A 196 -2.09 21.75 17.30
CA ALA A 196 -2.06 20.71 16.28
C ALA A 196 -1.61 19.34 16.83
N GLY A 197 -0.68 19.30 17.79
CA GLY A 197 -0.22 18.05 18.40
C GLY A 197 -1.31 17.29 19.17
N ILE A 198 -2.28 17.99 19.78
CA ILE A 198 -3.40 17.34 20.47
C ILE A 198 -4.35 16.69 19.46
N VAL A 199 -4.61 17.38 18.34
CA VAL A 199 -5.44 16.85 17.26
C VAL A 199 -4.73 15.69 16.56
N ALA A 200 -3.43 15.82 16.29
CA ALA A 200 -2.61 14.77 15.71
C ALA A 200 -2.58 13.52 16.59
N GLY A 201 -2.46 13.68 17.92
CA GLY A 201 -2.58 12.56 18.86
C GLY A 201 -3.95 11.88 18.82
N ALA A 202 -5.04 12.65 18.66
CA ALA A 202 -6.38 12.08 18.47
C ALA A 202 -6.51 11.34 17.13
N VAL A 203 -5.96 11.88 16.03
CA VAL A 203 -5.94 11.18 14.74
C VAL A 203 -5.09 9.90 14.84
N ALA A 204 -3.93 9.94 15.50
CA ALA A 204 -3.11 8.76 15.75
C ALA A 204 -3.85 7.70 16.59
N HIS A 205 -4.59 8.10 17.63
CA HIS A 205 -5.46 7.20 18.38
C HIS A 205 -6.51 6.51 17.48
N VAL A 206 -7.10 7.25 16.55
CA VAL A 206 -8.10 6.72 15.61
C VAL A 206 -7.47 5.74 14.61
N ILE A 207 -6.28 6.06 14.08
CA ILE A 207 -5.50 5.13 13.25
C ILE A 207 -5.11 3.90 14.08
N GLY A 208 -4.84 4.05 15.38
CA GLY A 208 -4.57 2.96 16.32
C GLY A 208 -5.72 1.96 16.39
N HIS A 209 -6.97 2.45 16.48
CA HIS A 209 -8.14 1.59 16.32
C HIS A 209 -8.15 0.90 14.95
N ASN A 210 -7.89 1.60 13.84
CA ASN A 210 -7.82 0.94 12.52
C ASN A 210 -6.77 -0.19 12.49
N PHE A 211 -5.64 -0.04 13.19
CA PHE A 211 -4.63 -1.09 13.41
C PHE A 211 -5.06 -2.20 14.39
N GLY A 212 -6.22 -2.09 15.03
CA GLY A 212 -6.75 -3.09 15.95
C GLY A 212 -6.39 -2.86 17.42
N MET A 213 -5.78 -1.72 17.77
CA MET A 213 -5.46 -1.39 19.15
C MET A 213 -6.72 -1.11 19.97
N GLU A 214 -6.76 -1.63 21.18
CA GLU A 214 -7.83 -1.37 22.15
C GLU A 214 -7.47 -0.21 23.07
N HIS A 215 -8.48 0.32 23.77
CA HIS A 215 -8.21 1.32 24.80
C HIS A 215 -7.40 0.75 25.97
N ASP A 216 -6.55 1.61 26.54
CA ASP A 216 -5.76 1.27 27.72
C ASP A 216 -6.65 0.98 28.93
N SER A 217 -6.27 -0.06 29.67
CA SER A 217 -6.89 -0.45 30.94
C SER A 217 -5.85 -0.47 32.06
N SER A 218 -6.26 -0.75 33.29
CA SER A 218 -5.36 -0.73 34.46
C SER A 218 -4.24 -1.78 34.41
N ILE A 219 -4.32 -2.77 33.51
CA ILE A 219 -3.26 -3.79 33.34
C ILE A 219 -2.18 -3.34 32.36
N CYS A 220 -2.41 -2.26 31.59
CA CYS A 220 -1.47 -1.78 30.59
C CYS A 220 -0.36 -0.95 31.23
N SER A 221 0.88 -1.18 30.83
CA SER A 221 2.01 -0.35 31.24
C SER A 221 2.14 0.83 30.28
N CYS A 222 2.16 2.05 30.81
CA CYS A 222 2.34 3.28 30.05
C CYS A 222 3.62 4.01 30.53
N PRO A 223 4.54 4.39 29.63
CA PRO A 223 5.73 5.17 29.99
C PRO A 223 5.40 6.57 30.52
N ASP A 224 4.32 7.16 30.01
CA ASP A 224 3.78 8.46 30.44
C ASP A 224 2.66 8.26 31.48
N GLU A 225 2.13 9.36 32.05
CA GLU A 225 0.91 9.29 32.88
C GLU A 225 -0.29 8.73 32.08
N LYS A 226 -0.32 9.04 30.78
CA LYS A 226 -1.38 8.68 29.84
C LYS A 226 -0.75 8.40 28.47
N CYS A 227 -1.18 7.31 27.85
CA CYS A 227 -0.71 6.88 26.54
C CYS A 227 -1.73 7.20 25.46
N ILE A 228 -1.32 7.10 24.19
CA ILE A 228 -2.14 7.47 23.03
C ILE A 228 -3.50 6.78 23.05
N MET A 229 -3.59 5.52 23.45
CA MET A 229 -4.84 4.74 23.50
C MET A 229 -5.66 4.91 24.78
N THR A 230 -5.37 5.92 25.61
CA THR A 230 -6.21 6.25 26.76
C THR A 230 -7.58 6.78 26.30
N THR A 231 -8.66 6.38 26.98
CA THR A 231 -10.04 6.78 26.69
C THR A 231 -10.36 8.26 26.82
N ASN A 232 -9.62 9.00 27.66
CA ASN A 232 -9.90 10.39 27.99
C ASN A 232 -8.83 11.30 27.42
N ILE A 233 -9.27 12.41 26.82
CA ILE A 233 -8.39 13.47 26.32
C ILE A 233 -7.67 14.12 27.49
N THR A 234 -6.36 14.26 27.35
CA THR A 234 -5.47 14.91 28.30
C THR A 234 -5.17 16.35 27.89
N ALA A 235 -4.77 17.19 28.85
CA ALA A 235 -4.34 18.56 28.57
C ALA A 235 -3.04 18.62 27.75
N THR A 236 -2.21 17.59 27.86
CA THR A 236 -0.98 17.38 27.09
C THR A 236 -1.18 16.27 26.07
N ALA A 237 -0.60 16.40 24.88
CA ALA A 237 -0.65 15.33 23.88
C ALA A 237 0.23 14.15 24.36
N PRO A 238 -0.31 12.93 24.51
CA PRO A 238 0.50 11.76 24.85
C PRO A 238 1.42 11.41 23.69
N THR A 239 2.64 10.93 24.01
CA THR A 239 3.67 10.62 22.99
C THR A 239 4.02 9.15 22.89
N HIS A 240 3.66 8.36 23.91
CA HIS A 240 3.96 6.93 23.97
C HIS A 240 2.72 6.04 23.77
N TRP A 241 2.98 4.87 23.20
CA TRP A 241 2.06 3.73 23.16
C TRP A 241 2.22 2.87 24.42
N SER A 242 1.11 2.29 24.89
CA SER A 242 1.16 1.37 26.03
C SER A 242 1.62 -0.03 25.61
N SER A 243 1.97 -0.86 26.59
CA SER A 243 2.27 -2.29 26.35
C SER A 243 1.12 -3.03 25.64
N CYS A 244 -0.13 -2.73 26.00
CA CYS A 244 -1.32 -3.34 25.38
C CYS A 244 -1.53 -2.91 23.93
N SER A 245 -1.20 -1.64 23.62
CA SER A 245 -1.29 -1.11 22.25
C SER A 245 -0.31 -1.85 21.33
N VAL A 246 0.92 -2.06 21.79
CA VAL A 246 1.96 -2.81 21.06
C VAL A 246 1.53 -4.26 20.84
N GLU A 247 1.05 -4.94 21.89
CA GLU A 247 0.59 -6.34 21.78
C GLU A 247 -0.59 -6.49 20.79
N SER A 248 -1.53 -5.56 20.83
CA SER A 248 -2.69 -5.56 19.91
C SER A 248 -2.26 -5.33 18.46
N LEU A 249 -1.29 -4.43 18.23
CA LEU A 249 -0.72 -4.20 16.90
C LEU A 249 0.02 -5.43 16.38
N GLU A 250 0.87 -6.06 17.19
CA GLU A 250 1.60 -7.27 16.80
C GLU A 250 0.62 -8.40 16.43
N LEU A 251 -0.44 -8.58 17.22
CA LEU A 251 -1.50 -9.53 16.91
C LEU A 251 -2.20 -9.18 15.59
N ALA A 252 -2.49 -7.91 15.34
CA ALA A 252 -3.16 -7.49 14.12
C ALA A 252 -2.29 -7.70 12.87
N LEU A 253 -1.02 -7.33 12.94
CA LEU A 253 -0.06 -7.53 11.84
C LEU A 253 0.19 -9.02 11.57
N SER A 254 0.26 -9.86 12.61
CA SER A 254 0.41 -11.31 12.44
C SER A 254 -0.78 -11.97 11.74
N LYS A 255 -1.97 -11.36 11.81
CA LYS A 255 -3.18 -11.76 11.08
C LYS A 255 -3.26 -11.16 9.67
N GLY A 256 -2.21 -10.51 9.18
CA GLY A 256 -2.16 -9.96 7.83
C GLY A 256 -2.87 -8.62 7.64
N MET A 257 -3.24 -7.90 8.71
CA MET A 257 -3.92 -6.62 8.55
C MET A 257 -3.01 -5.54 7.93
N GLY A 258 -1.69 -5.67 8.02
CA GLY A 258 -0.73 -4.73 7.43
C GLY A 258 -0.34 -5.02 5.98
N TYR A 259 -1.15 -5.76 5.23
CA TYR A 259 -0.77 -6.30 3.91
C TYR A 259 -0.56 -5.21 2.84
N CYS A 260 -1.38 -4.16 2.84
CA CYS A 260 -1.20 -3.00 1.95
C CYS A 260 -0.04 -2.07 2.38
N LEU A 261 0.62 -2.32 3.51
CA LEU A 261 1.60 -1.41 4.08
C LEU A 261 3.04 -1.81 3.72
N GLU A 262 3.21 -2.78 2.81
CA GLU A 262 4.53 -3.30 2.43
C GLU A 262 5.15 -2.50 1.29
N ASN A 263 4.33 -1.84 0.46
CA ASN A 263 4.80 -0.93 -0.56
C ASN A 263 5.15 0.42 0.05
N LYS A 264 6.29 0.93 -0.37
CA LYS A 264 6.71 2.29 -0.07
C LYS A 264 5.97 3.27 -0.98
N PRO A 265 5.57 4.46 -0.48
CA PRO A 265 4.93 5.47 -1.31
C PRO A 265 5.85 5.89 -2.46
N VAL A 266 5.28 5.98 -3.66
CA VAL A 266 6.02 6.43 -4.85
C VAL A 266 6.35 7.91 -4.73
N ALA A 267 5.39 8.69 -4.19
CA ALA A 267 5.50 10.13 -4.10
C ALA A 267 4.61 10.69 -2.96
N LEU A 268 5.04 11.80 -2.35
CA LEU A 268 4.37 12.44 -1.21
C LEU A 268 3.57 13.69 -1.62
N PHE A 269 2.76 14.19 -0.70
CA PHE A 269 1.90 15.36 -0.92
C PHE A 269 2.68 16.68 -0.98
N ASP A 270 2.72 17.24 -2.20
CA ASP A 270 3.08 18.62 -2.58
C ASP A 270 4.33 19.23 -1.93
N GLY A 271 5.51 18.81 -2.40
CA GLY A 271 6.81 19.45 -2.11
C GLY A 271 7.48 18.97 -0.83
N SER A 272 8.82 19.05 -0.81
CA SER A 272 9.68 18.55 0.27
C SER A 272 9.37 19.19 1.62
N LEU A 273 9.28 18.38 2.67
CA LEU A 273 9.08 18.81 4.04
C LEU A 273 10.10 18.14 4.97
N CYS A 274 11.14 18.90 5.30
CA CYS A 274 12.14 18.43 6.25
C CYS A 274 11.53 18.07 7.60
N GLY A 275 11.90 16.89 8.08
CA GLY A 275 11.50 16.32 9.35
C GLY A 275 10.30 15.39 9.25
N ASN A 276 9.80 15.07 8.05
CA ASN A 276 8.71 14.10 7.85
C ASN A 276 9.22 12.65 7.75
N GLY A 277 10.54 12.46 7.78
CA GLY A 277 11.22 11.18 7.76
C GLY A 277 11.43 10.57 6.39
N PHE A 278 10.97 11.18 5.30
CA PHE A 278 11.19 10.70 3.95
C PHE A 278 12.20 11.60 3.27
N VAL A 279 13.15 11.01 2.54
CA VAL A 279 14.12 11.84 1.81
C VAL A 279 13.50 12.24 0.48
N GLU A 280 13.21 13.54 0.38
CA GLU A 280 12.55 14.17 -0.77
C GLU A 280 13.53 14.98 -1.64
N GLU A 281 13.04 15.55 -2.74
CA GLU A 281 13.87 16.37 -3.62
C GLU A 281 14.39 17.60 -2.86
N GLY A 282 15.73 17.77 -2.83
CA GLY A 282 16.39 18.86 -2.14
C GLY A 282 16.96 18.47 -0.76
N GLU A 283 16.62 17.30 -0.24
CA GLU A 283 17.14 16.74 1.01
C GLU A 283 18.25 15.72 0.75
N GLU A 284 19.19 15.60 1.69
CA GLU A 284 20.22 14.54 1.65
C GLU A 284 19.94 13.44 2.67
N CYS A 285 19.14 13.75 3.69
CA CYS A 285 18.70 12.83 4.73
C CYS A 285 17.48 13.43 5.44
N ASP A 286 16.65 12.60 6.04
CA ASP A 286 15.57 13.03 6.92
C ASP A 286 15.43 12.00 8.05
N CYS A 287 15.55 12.47 9.29
CA CYS A 287 15.45 11.64 10.49
C CYS A 287 14.22 11.92 11.35
N GLY A 288 13.25 12.66 10.81
CA GLY A 288 12.07 13.11 11.52
C GLY A 288 12.30 14.43 12.27
N LEU A 289 11.36 14.74 13.16
CA LEU A 289 11.40 15.93 14.00
C LEU A 289 12.68 16.02 14.86
N PRO A 290 13.25 17.23 15.06
CA PRO A 290 14.48 17.44 15.83
C PRO A 290 14.46 16.85 17.23
N GLU A 291 13.32 16.87 17.92
CA GLU A 291 13.17 16.36 19.28
C GLU A 291 13.30 14.83 19.37
N TYR A 292 13.08 14.12 18.26
CA TYR A 292 13.06 12.65 18.21
C TYR A 292 14.15 12.06 17.31
N CYS A 293 14.86 12.90 16.54
CA CYS A 293 15.95 12.44 15.70
C CYS A 293 17.17 12.01 16.53
N THR A 294 17.52 10.73 16.43
CA THR A 294 18.73 10.15 17.07
C THR A 294 19.87 9.91 16.07
N ASN A 295 19.69 10.34 14.82
CA ASN A 295 20.62 10.11 13.74
C ASN A 295 21.77 11.13 13.76
N GLN A 296 22.95 10.69 14.20
CA GLN A 296 24.16 11.53 14.25
C GLN A 296 24.77 11.87 12.88
N CYS A 297 24.23 11.33 11.79
CA CYS A 297 24.69 11.57 10.43
C CYS A 297 23.87 12.64 9.71
N CYS A 298 22.68 12.95 10.22
CA CYS A 298 21.72 13.87 9.62
C CYS A 298 21.45 15.06 10.54
N ASP A 299 21.45 16.26 9.97
CA ASP A 299 20.97 17.46 10.64
C ASP A 299 19.43 17.56 10.50
N PRO A 300 18.65 17.37 11.58
CA PRO A 300 17.20 17.39 11.51
C PRO A 300 16.59 18.78 11.24
N GLU A 301 17.35 19.87 11.40
CA GLU A 301 16.84 21.22 11.10
C GLU A 301 16.95 21.55 9.61
N THR A 302 17.91 20.95 8.92
CA THR A 302 18.24 21.28 7.52
C THR A 302 18.02 20.13 6.54
N CYS A 303 17.84 18.91 7.04
CA CYS A 303 17.75 17.67 6.24
C CYS A 303 18.97 17.49 5.32
N LYS A 304 20.14 17.83 5.86
CA LYS A 304 21.47 17.72 5.23
C LYS A 304 22.38 16.82 6.04
N LEU A 305 23.34 16.22 5.34
CA LEU A 305 24.37 15.43 6.00
C LEU A 305 25.29 16.33 6.84
N TYR A 306 25.70 15.86 8.00
CA TYR A 306 26.82 16.48 8.70
C TYR A 306 28.10 16.34 7.85
N GLY A 307 29.01 17.32 7.94
CA GLY A 307 30.12 17.47 6.97
C GLY A 307 31.11 16.30 6.83
N ASN A 308 31.12 15.33 7.75
CA ASN A 308 31.94 14.12 7.66
C ASN A 308 31.15 12.87 7.22
N ALA A 309 29.83 12.94 7.10
CA ALA A 309 28.97 11.85 6.67
C ALA A 309 29.01 11.69 5.14
N SER A 310 28.94 10.44 4.67
CA SER A 310 28.70 10.12 3.24
C SER A 310 27.36 9.43 3.01
N CYS A 311 26.66 9.11 4.09
CA CYS A 311 25.33 8.53 4.10
C CYS A 311 24.71 8.78 5.47
N ALA A 312 23.39 8.72 5.55
CA ALA A 312 22.66 8.82 6.81
C ALA A 312 21.43 7.92 6.87
N THR A 313 21.17 7.11 5.84
CA THR A 313 19.95 6.30 5.69
C THR A 313 20.26 5.01 4.94
N GLY A 314 19.34 4.05 4.98
CA GLY A 314 19.41 2.82 4.21
C GLY A 314 20.27 1.70 4.83
N GLU A 315 19.95 0.46 4.47
CA GLU A 315 20.57 -0.76 5.02
C GLU A 315 22.06 -0.90 4.67
N CYS A 316 22.54 -0.16 3.67
CA CYS A 316 23.94 -0.11 3.26
C CYS A 316 24.72 1.09 3.83
N CYS A 317 24.14 1.84 4.78
CA CYS A 317 24.87 2.82 5.59
C CYS A 317 25.24 2.24 6.97
N ASP A 318 26.47 2.46 7.41
CA ASP A 318 26.84 2.31 8.82
C ASP A 318 26.56 3.63 9.55
N LEU A 319 25.40 3.72 10.20
CA LEU A 319 24.96 4.91 10.94
C LEU A 319 25.85 5.26 12.14
N LYS A 320 26.75 4.36 12.58
CA LYS A 320 27.68 4.65 13.69
C LYS A 320 28.87 5.48 13.25
N ILE A 321 29.28 5.34 11.99
CA ILE A 321 30.42 6.08 11.41
C ILE A 321 30.01 6.97 10.23
N CYS A 322 28.74 6.94 9.85
CA CYS A 322 28.14 7.70 8.75
C CYS A 322 28.83 7.44 7.40
N LYS A 323 29.18 6.17 7.14
CA LYS A 323 29.87 5.72 5.92
C LYS A 323 29.17 4.53 5.28
N LEU A 324 29.30 4.41 3.95
CA LEU A 324 28.78 3.28 3.21
C LEU A 324 29.44 1.97 3.66
N LYS A 325 28.64 0.92 3.77
CA LYS A 325 29.12 -0.44 4.01
C LYS A 325 29.93 -0.93 2.79
N GLY A 326 30.86 -1.84 3.04
CA GLY A 326 31.73 -2.39 2.00
C GLY A 326 30.98 -3.22 0.97
N VAL A 327 31.55 -3.31 -0.24
CA VAL A 327 31.04 -4.15 -1.34
C VAL A 327 30.86 -5.59 -0.86
N GLY A 328 29.73 -6.23 -1.23
CA GLY A 328 29.45 -7.61 -0.86
C GLY A 328 28.92 -7.81 0.56
N THR A 329 28.61 -6.72 1.28
CA THR A 329 27.93 -6.81 2.57
C THR A 329 26.46 -7.17 2.36
N LEU A 330 25.99 -8.27 2.95
CA LEU A 330 24.58 -8.66 2.87
C LEU A 330 23.68 -7.56 3.45
N CYS A 331 22.76 -7.04 2.64
CA CYS A 331 21.76 -6.06 3.09
C CYS A 331 20.37 -6.67 3.21
N ARG A 332 19.97 -7.54 2.27
CA ARG A 332 18.71 -8.30 2.33
C ARG A 332 18.96 -9.78 2.13
N SER A 333 18.39 -10.61 3.00
CA SER A 333 18.39 -12.06 2.86
C SER A 333 17.18 -12.52 2.07
N ALA A 334 17.34 -13.59 1.28
CA ALA A 334 16.24 -14.26 0.60
C ALA A 334 15.13 -14.69 1.58
N ASP A 335 13.88 -14.41 1.24
CA ASP A 335 12.71 -14.74 2.06
C ASP A 335 12.18 -16.17 1.84
N GLN A 336 12.18 -16.65 0.60
CA GLN A 336 11.66 -17.96 0.23
C GLN A 336 12.54 -18.61 -0.83
N GLU A 337 12.19 -19.85 -1.21
CA GLU A 337 12.92 -20.64 -2.20
C GLU A 337 13.11 -19.91 -3.54
N CYS A 338 12.18 -19.05 -3.93
CA CYS A 338 12.21 -18.31 -5.20
C CYS A 338 12.82 -16.90 -5.11
N ASP A 339 13.23 -16.48 -3.93
CA ASP A 339 13.83 -15.17 -3.68
C ASP A 339 15.37 -15.27 -3.62
N LEU A 340 16.10 -14.20 -3.93
CA LEU A 340 17.56 -14.15 -3.89
C LEU A 340 18.05 -13.14 -2.83
N PRO A 341 19.29 -13.27 -2.32
CA PRO A 341 19.84 -12.26 -1.42
C PRO A 341 20.52 -11.10 -2.16
N GLU A 342 20.48 -9.90 -1.59
CA GLU A 342 21.12 -8.69 -2.11
C GLU A 342 22.25 -8.21 -1.21
N TYR A 343 23.23 -7.60 -1.88
CA TYR A 343 24.47 -7.17 -1.27
C TYR A 343 24.76 -5.72 -1.63
N CYS A 344 25.29 -4.98 -0.66
CA CYS A 344 25.72 -3.60 -0.84
C CYS A 344 26.77 -3.50 -1.95
N THR A 345 26.60 -2.52 -2.83
CA THR A 345 27.52 -2.22 -3.93
C THR A 345 28.71 -1.36 -3.49
N GLY A 346 28.66 -0.79 -2.28
CA GLY A 346 29.62 0.19 -1.77
C GLY A 346 29.53 1.57 -2.43
N GLN A 347 28.56 1.78 -3.32
CA GLN A 347 28.36 3.04 -4.04
C GLN A 347 27.10 3.80 -3.60
N ASN A 348 26.15 3.10 -2.98
CA ASN A 348 24.88 3.64 -2.52
C ASN A 348 24.60 3.16 -1.09
N GLU A 349 23.86 3.98 -0.34
CA GLU A 349 23.47 3.75 1.05
C GLU A 349 22.24 2.83 1.18
N TYR A 350 21.50 2.64 0.09
CA TYR A 350 20.38 1.70 0.02
C TYR A 350 20.83 0.33 -0.51
N CYS A 351 20.14 -0.71 -0.04
CA CYS A 351 20.24 -2.03 -0.66
C CYS A 351 19.76 -1.94 -2.13
N PRO A 352 20.38 -2.67 -3.07
CA PRO A 352 19.89 -2.77 -4.43
C PRO A 352 18.44 -3.24 -4.51
N ASP A 353 17.83 -3.04 -5.68
CA ASP A 353 16.47 -3.52 -5.95
C ASP A 353 16.37 -5.05 -5.75
N ASP A 354 15.22 -5.49 -5.25
CA ASP A 354 14.92 -6.90 -4.98
C ASP A 354 14.96 -7.72 -6.28
N VAL A 355 15.77 -8.78 -6.27
CA VAL A 355 15.88 -9.71 -7.38
C VAL A 355 15.47 -11.11 -6.95
N TYR A 356 14.88 -11.85 -7.88
CA TYR A 356 14.33 -13.18 -7.61
C TYR A 356 14.62 -14.16 -8.74
N LYS A 357 14.43 -15.46 -8.45
CA LYS A 357 14.56 -16.53 -9.44
C LYS A 357 13.58 -16.32 -10.58
N THR A 358 13.96 -16.80 -11.77
CA THR A 358 13.13 -16.62 -12.96
C THR A 358 11.75 -17.22 -12.76
N ASN A 359 10.72 -16.50 -13.23
CA ASN A 359 9.37 -17.03 -13.30
C ASN A 359 9.39 -18.39 -14.00
N THR A 360 8.52 -19.31 -13.57
CA THR A 360 8.38 -20.68 -14.05
C THR A 360 9.40 -21.70 -13.54
N GLU A 361 10.41 -21.31 -12.75
CA GLU A 361 11.27 -22.27 -12.08
C GLU A 361 10.45 -23.14 -11.13
N ILE A 362 10.67 -24.45 -11.14
CA ILE A 362 9.90 -25.39 -10.30
C ILE A 362 10.30 -25.18 -8.84
N CYS A 363 9.31 -25.12 -7.95
CA CYS A 363 9.52 -24.96 -6.51
C CYS A 363 8.51 -25.80 -5.71
N ALA A 364 8.64 -25.85 -4.38
CA ALA A 364 7.78 -26.65 -3.50
C ALA A 364 7.62 -28.11 -3.98
N ASP A 365 8.75 -28.77 -4.24
CA ASP A 365 8.83 -30.18 -4.68
C ASP A 365 8.01 -30.51 -5.94
N GLY A 366 7.74 -29.53 -6.81
CA GLY A 366 6.99 -29.74 -8.06
C GLY A 366 5.50 -29.41 -7.98
N GLU A 367 5.03 -28.89 -6.84
CA GLU A 367 3.64 -28.49 -6.62
C GLU A 367 3.36 -27.01 -6.96
N ALA A 368 4.41 -26.24 -7.23
CA ALA A 368 4.31 -24.85 -7.67
C ALA A 368 5.47 -24.46 -8.60
N PHE A 369 5.37 -23.24 -9.12
CA PHE A 369 6.38 -22.59 -9.92
C PHE A 369 6.65 -21.20 -9.33
N CYS A 370 7.90 -20.75 -9.37
CA CYS A 370 8.29 -19.40 -9.00
C CYS A 370 7.50 -18.39 -9.84
N TYR A 371 6.93 -17.39 -9.19
CA TYR A 371 6.30 -16.26 -9.83
C TYR A 371 6.54 -15.02 -8.99
N GLU A 372 7.23 -14.03 -9.55
CA GLU A 372 7.58 -12.76 -8.89
C GLU A 372 8.23 -12.99 -7.51
N GLY A 373 9.20 -13.91 -7.44
CA GLY A 373 9.92 -14.28 -6.21
C GLY A 373 9.13 -15.13 -5.21
N SER A 374 7.87 -15.41 -5.47
CA SER A 374 7.02 -16.21 -4.59
C SER A 374 6.97 -17.69 -5.00
N CYS A 375 7.02 -18.59 -4.00
CA CYS A 375 6.68 -20.01 -4.17
C CYS A 375 5.51 -20.38 -3.28
N ARG A 376 4.31 -20.52 -3.85
CA ARG A 376 3.09 -20.75 -3.05
C ARG A 376 2.22 -21.83 -3.65
N THR A 377 1.90 -22.84 -2.84
CA THR A 377 0.95 -23.89 -3.21
C THR A 377 -0.46 -23.59 -2.69
N ARG A 378 -1.47 -24.34 -3.19
CA ARG A 378 -2.82 -24.35 -2.61
C ARG A 378 -2.81 -24.77 -1.13
N SER A 379 -1.89 -25.67 -0.74
CA SER A 379 -1.77 -26.11 0.66
C SER A 379 -1.25 -24.99 1.56
N ASP A 380 -0.23 -24.26 1.13
CA ASP A 380 0.32 -23.13 1.89
C ASP A 380 -0.73 -22.04 2.07
N GLN A 381 -1.55 -21.82 1.04
CA GLN A 381 -2.62 -20.85 1.10
C GLN A 381 -3.75 -21.29 2.06
N CYS A 382 -4.12 -22.57 2.08
CA CYS A 382 -5.08 -23.07 3.08
C CYS A 382 -4.53 -22.96 4.51
N LYS A 383 -3.23 -23.23 4.70
CA LYS A 383 -2.57 -23.08 6.01
C LYS A 383 -2.49 -21.63 6.46
N LEU A 384 -2.30 -20.69 5.53
CA LEU A 384 -2.34 -19.26 5.84
C LEU A 384 -3.73 -18.87 6.36
N LEU A 385 -4.79 -19.21 5.65
CA LEU A 385 -6.15 -18.78 6.00
C LEU A 385 -6.70 -19.44 7.26
N TRP A 386 -6.42 -20.73 7.45
CA TRP A 386 -7.08 -21.58 8.44
C TRP A 386 -6.14 -22.21 9.47
N GLY A 387 -4.90 -21.72 9.50
CA GLY A 387 -3.84 -22.20 10.37
C GLY A 387 -3.22 -23.53 9.97
N PRO A 388 -2.37 -24.11 10.84
CA PRO A 388 -1.66 -25.36 10.56
C PRO A 388 -2.56 -26.57 10.23
N THR A 389 -3.85 -26.50 10.58
CA THR A 389 -4.86 -27.54 10.28
C THR A 389 -5.57 -27.35 8.95
N GLY A 390 -5.27 -26.27 8.21
CA GLY A 390 -5.81 -25.99 6.90
C GLY A 390 -5.28 -26.95 5.83
N GLU A 391 -6.19 -27.66 5.19
CA GLU A 391 -5.91 -28.62 4.12
C GLU A 391 -6.70 -28.28 2.87
N VAL A 392 -6.17 -28.63 1.69
CA VAL A 392 -6.87 -28.43 0.42
C VAL A 392 -8.08 -29.35 0.36
N SER A 393 -9.26 -28.80 0.01
CA SER A 393 -10.47 -29.58 -0.18
C SER A 393 -10.39 -30.50 -1.40
N ASP A 394 -11.33 -31.45 -1.46
CA ASP A 394 -11.56 -32.29 -2.63
C ASP A 394 -11.69 -31.46 -3.91
N GLU A 395 -11.06 -31.91 -4.99
CA GLU A 395 -11.02 -31.18 -6.27
C GLU A 395 -12.43 -30.87 -6.82
N LYS A 396 -13.44 -31.69 -6.48
CA LYS A 396 -14.84 -31.42 -6.85
C LYS A 396 -15.38 -30.10 -6.27
N CYS A 397 -14.81 -29.57 -5.19
CA CYS A 397 -15.17 -28.25 -4.65
C CYS A 397 -14.89 -27.13 -5.67
N TYR A 398 -13.80 -27.22 -6.44
CA TYR A 398 -13.43 -26.20 -7.42
C TYR A 398 -14.44 -26.09 -8.57
N LYS A 399 -15.28 -27.11 -8.80
CA LYS A 399 -16.41 -27.01 -9.74
C LYS A 399 -17.43 -25.95 -9.36
N LEU A 400 -17.44 -25.49 -8.11
CA LEU A 400 -18.27 -24.36 -7.70
C LEU A 400 -17.82 -23.05 -8.37
N ASN A 401 -16.56 -22.96 -8.79
CA ASN A 401 -15.98 -21.73 -9.34
C ASN A 401 -16.60 -21.29 -10.69
N VAL A 402 -17.21 -22.21 -11.44
CA VAL A 402 -17.97 -21.88 -12.68
C VAL A 402 -19.28 -21.15 -12.39
N LYS A 403 -19.81 -21.24 -11.16
CA LYS A 403 -21.09 -20.61 -10.80
C LYS A 403 -20.98 -19.10 -10.73
N GLY A 404 -19.82 -18.56 -10.31
CA GLY A 404 -19.58 -17.13 -10.13
C GLY A 404 -20.50 -16.54 -9.07
N GLY A 405 -20.32 -16.96 -7.82
CA GLY A 405 -21.04 -16.43 -6.67
C GLY A 405 -20.27 -16.68 -5.39
N ARG A 406 -20.89 -16.42 -4.24
CA ARG A 406 -20.26 -16.52 -2.91
C ARG A 406 -19.54 -17.86 -2.62
N HIS A 407 -19.95 -18.95 -3.24
CA HIS A 407 -19.38 -20.30 -3.01
C HIS A 407 -18.33 -20.71 -4.06
N GLY A 408 -17.99 -19.83 -5.01
CA GLY A 408 -16.97 -20.10 -6.01
C GLY A 408 -17.00 -19.11 -7.16
N HIS A 409 -15.83 -18.56 -7.49
CA HIS A 409 -15.63 -17.53 -8.51
C HIS A 409 -14.16 -17.48 -8.98
N CYS A 410 -13.86 -16.68 -10.01
CA CYS A 410 -12.51 -16.31 -10.47
C CYS A 410 -12.11 -14.88 -10.10
N GLY A 411 -12.89 -14.24 -9.23
CA GLY A 411 -12.58 -12.92 -8.69
C GLY A 411 -13.81 -12.28 -8.05
N TYR A 412 -13.57 -11.32 -7.17
CA TYR A 412 -14.60 -10.51 -6.53
C TYR A 412 -14.27 -9.03 -6.68
N SER A 413 -15.20 -8.24 -7.19
CA SER A 413 -15.04 -6.80 -7.33
C SER A 413 -15.72 -6.10 -6.17
N PHE A 414 -14.94 -5.49 -5.27
CA PHE A 414 -15.48 -4.72 -4.15
C PHE A 414 -16.27 -3.46 -4.56
N PHE A 415 -15.97 -2.86 -5.72
CA PHE A 415 -16.71 -1.69 -6.23
C PHE A 415 -18.17 -1.98 -6.57
N ASN A 416 -18.40 -3.07 -7.30
CA ASN A 416 -19.72 -3.44 -7.82
C ASN A 416 -20.36 -4.56 -6.99
N GLU A 417 -19.65 -5.10 -6.00
CA GLU A 417 -20.05 -6.27 -5.20
C GLU A 417 -20.43 -7.48 -6.07
N THR A 418 -19.64 -7.74 -7.12
CA THR A 418 -19.92 -8.78 -8.11
C THR A 418 -18.86 -9.88 -8.14
N PHE A 419 -19.31 -11.10 -8.42
CA PHE A 419 -18.48 -12.28 -8.56
C PHE A 419 -18.25 -12.63 -10.03
N VAL A 420 -17.00 -12.92 -10.38
CA VAL A 420 -16.60 -13.31 -11.74
C VAL A 420 -16.72 -14.82 -11.89
N LYS A 421 -17.40 -15.30 -12.93
CA LYS A 421 -17.47 -16.74 -13.24
C LYS A 421 -16.12 -17.23 -13.78
N CYS A 422 -15.69 -18.43 -13.37
CA CYS A 422 -14.57 -19.09 -14.03
C CYS A 422 -14.99 -19.78 -15.33
N ASN A 423 -14.08 -19.79 -16.30
CA ASN A 423 -14.10 -20.78 -17.38
C ASN A 423 -13.73 -22.15 -16.81
N GLU A 424 -14.18 -23.23 -17.46
CA GLU A 424 -13.93 -24.61 -17.00
C GLU A 424 -12.44 -24.93 -16.85
N GLU A 425 -11.61 -24.37 -17.72
CA GLU A 425 -10.14 -24.53 -17.74
C GLU A 425 -9.46 -23.90 -16.52
N ASN A 426 -10.11 -22.92 -15.89
CA ASN A 426 -9.54 -22.05 -14.86
C ASN A 426 -10.05 -22.39 -13.46
N ILE A 427 -10.89 -23.41 -13.30
CA ILE A 427 -11.55 -23.69 -12.02
C ILE A 427 -10.55 -23.92 -10.88
N LEU A 428 -9.38 -24.51 -11.17
CA LEU A 428 -8.31 -24.76 -10.21
C LEU A 428 -7.48 -23.52 -9.85
N CYS A 429 -7.70 -22.39 -10.53
CA CYS A 429 -7.06 -21.10 -10.27
C CYS A 429 -8.03 -20.05 -9.72
N GLY A 430 -9.31 -20.41 -9.51
CA GLY A 430 -10.32 -19.52 -8.94
C GLY A 430 -10.22 -19.41 -7.42
N MET A 431 -11.38 -19.29 -6.78
CA MET A 431 -11.52 -19.29 -5.32
C MET A 431 -10.93 -20.58 -4.73
N LEU A 432 -10.14 -20.43 -3.67
CA LEU A 432 -9.53 -21.54 -2.96
C LEU A 432 -10.57 -22.27 -2.11
N HIS A 433 -10.50 -23.60 -2.09
CA HIS A 433 -11.36 -24.45 -1.28
C HIS A 433 -10.52 -25.26 -0.30
N CYS A 434 -10.81 -25.10 0.99
CA CYS A 434 -10.09 -25.73 2.09
C CYS A 434 -11.01 -26.48 3.05
N THR A 435 -10.40 -27.32 3.87
CA THR A 435 -10.99 -27.88 5.09
C THR A 435 -10.10 -27.55 6.28
N ASN A 436 -10.69 -27.41 7.47
CA ASN A 436 -9.96 -27.21 8.72
C ASN A 436 -10.73 -27.82 9.89
N ARG A 437 -10.06 -27.93 11.04
CA ARG A 437 -10.64 -28.47 12.28
C ARG A 437 -11.25 -27.39 13.18
N ASN A 438 -10.72 -26.18 13.14
CA ASN A 438 -11.01 -25.14 14.13
C ASN A 438 -12.06 -24.10 13.70
N ASP A 439 -12.62 -24.19 12.49
CA ASP A 439 -13.67 -23.30 11.93
C ASP A 439 -13.42 -21.78 12.03
N GLN A 440 -12.26 -21.35 12.53
CA GLN A 440 -11.87 -19.96 12.73
C GLN A 440 -10.92 -19.52 11.63
N LEU A 441 -11.12 -18.29 11.14
CA LEU A 441 -10.19 -17.64 10.22
C LEU A 441 -8.95 -17.14 11.00
N GLU A 442 -7.76 -17.57 10.59
CA GLU A 442 -6.50 -17.14 11.21
C GLU A 442 -5.89 -15.91 10.51
N PHE A 443 -6.16 -15.72 9.21
CA PHE A 443 -5.65 -14.60 8.42
C PHE A 443 -6.77 -13.71 7.90
N GLY A 444 -6.70 -12.41 8.18
CA GLY A 444 -7.78 -11.45 7.99
C GLY A 444 -8.70 -11.34 9.21
N LEU A 445 -9.68 -10.45 9.11
CA LEU A 445 -10.69 -10.24 10.14
C LEU A 445 -12.04 -10.76 9.67
N GLU A 446 -12.67 -11.66 10.44
CA GLU A 446 -13.97 -12.24 10.07
C GLU A 446 -15.05 -11.18 9.86
N ALA A 447 -15.01 -10.08 10.64
CA ALA A 447 -15.98 -8.99 10.54
C ALA A 447 -15.93 -8.22 9.21
N THR A 448 -14.82 -8.31 8.47
CA THR A 448 -14.63 -7.65 7.17
C THR A 448 -14.47 -8.65 6.02
N SER A 449 -14.59 -9.95 6.30
CA SER A 449 -14.39 -11.03 5.33
C SER A 449 -15.70 -11.73 4.98
N ILE A 450 -15.80 -12.26 3.75
CA ILE A 450 -16.95 -13.06 3.32
C ILE A 450 -16.57 -14.54 3.42
N LEU A 451 -17.00 -15.19 4.50
CA LEU A 451 -16.82 -16.63 4.67
C LEU A 451 -17.88 -17.41 3.89
N SER A 452 -17.50 -18.57 3.36
CA SER A 452 -18.33 -19.41 2.50
C SER A 452 -18.13 -20.88 2.82
N HIS A 453 -19.22 -21.58 3.12
CA HIS A 453 -19.19 -22.97 3.57
C HIS A 453 -20.18 -23.78 2.71
N ALA A 454 -19.67 -24.69 1.89
CA ALA A 454 -20.48 -25.59 1.08
C ALA A 454 -20.14 -27.06 1.38
N PHE A 455 -21.12 -27.95 1.17
CA PHE A 455 -20.95 -29.38 1.35
C PHE A 455 -21.33 -30.11 0.06
N LEU A 456 -20.46 -31.00 -0.41
CA LEU A 456 -20.69 -31.80 -1.61
C LEU A 456 -20.69 -33.29 -1.26
N SER A 457 -21.65 -34.03 -1.81
CA SER A 457 -21.64 -35.50 -1.72
C SER A 457 -20.76 -36.05 -2.83
N VAL A 458 -19.65 -36.66 -2.44
CA VAL A 458 -18.63 -37.23 -3.32
C VAL A 458 -18.51 -38.72 -3.00
N ASN A 459 -19.01 -39.57 -3.90
CA ASN A 459 -18.96 -41.03 -3.76
C ASN A 459 -19.52 -41.52 -2.41
N GLY A 460 -20.63 -40.92 -1.95
CA GLY A 460 -21.28 -41.24 -0.67
C GLY A 460 -20.64 -40.61 0.57
N SER A 461 -19.51 -39.92 0.44
CA SER A 461 -18.87 -39.15 1.52
C SER A 461 -19.15 -37.65 1.38
N ILE A 462 -19.43 -36.98 2.49
CA ILE A 462 -19.62 -35.52 2.50
C ILE A 462 -18.23 -34.84 2.54
N LYS A 463 -17.99 -33.94 1.58
CA LYS A 463 -16.78 -33.11 1.50
C LYS A 463 -17.14 -31.67 1.79
N ALA A 464 -16.40 -31.04 2.70
CA ALA A 464 -16.54 -29.62 3.01
C ALA A 464 -15.68 -28.78 2.05
N CYS A 465 -16.25 -27.67 1.59
CA CYS A 465 -15.61 -26.66 0.77
C CYS A 465 -15.72 -25.34 1.55
N LYS A 466 -14.68 -25.00 2.31
CA LYS A 466 -14.59 -23.74 3.04
C LYS A 466 -13.73 -22.76 2.26
N SER A 467 -14.21 -21.53 2.14
CA SER A 467 -13.53 -20.47 1.41
C SER A 467 -13.76 -19.13 2.10
N ALA A 468 -12.89 -18.17 1.82
CA ALA A 468 -13.01 -16.81 2.32
C ALA A 468 -12.72 -15.83 1.18
N VAL A 469 -13.35 -14.66 1.21
CA VAL A 469 -12.93 -13.47 0.45
C VAL A 469 -12.45 -12.46 1.49
N ILE A 470 -11.19 -12.06 1.42
CA ILE A 470 -10.58 -11.17 2.41
C ILE A 470 -10.41 -9.78 1.79
N ASP A 471 -10.96 -8.76 2.45
CA ASP A 471 -10.76 -7.35 2.07
C ASP A 471 -9.42 -6.85 2.64
N LEU A 472 -8.38 -6.81 1.81
CA LEU A 472 -7.03 -6.31 2.17
C LEU A 472 -6.64 -5.05 1.39
N GLY A 473 -7.58 -4.43 0.68
CA GLY A 473 -7.29 -3.36 -0.29
C GLY A 473 -7.50 -3.83 -1.72
N LEU A 474 -7.27 -2.93 -2.68
CA LEU A 474 -7.52 -3.16 -4.12
C LEU A 474 -6.26 -3.49 -4.92
N ASP A 475 -5.12 -3.08 -4.39
CA ASP A 475 -3.76 -3.32 -4.86
C ASP A 475 -3.24 -4.71 -4.48
N GLN A 476 -3.92 -5.37 -3.55
CA GLN A 476 -3.49 -6.63 -2.96
C GLN A 476 -4.26 -7.83 -3.53
N ALA A 477 -3.56 -8.93 -3.76
CA ALA A 477 -4.18 -10.18 -4.16
C ALA A 477 -4.95 -10.79 -2.98
N ASP A 478 -6.23 -11.13 -3.19
CA ASP A 478 -7.06 -11.78 -2.17
C ASP A 478 -6.47 -13.16 -1.81
N PRO A 479 -6.02 -13.38 -0.55
CA PRO A 479 -5.46 -14.65 -0.12
C PRO A 479 -6.51 -15.78 -0.10
N GLY A 480 -7.80 -15.46 -0.24
CA GLY A 480 -8.90 -16.38 -0.49
C GLY A 480 -8.89 -17.05 -1.87
N MET A 481 -8.04 -16.57 -2.79
CA MET A 481 -7.87 -17.11 -4.13
C MET A 481 -6.67 -18.05 -4.21
N VAL A 482 -6.65 -18.91 -5.23
CA VAL A 482 -5.45 -19.72 -5.53
C VAL A 482 -4.31 -18.79 -5.94
N PRO A 483 -3.11 -18.91 -5.32
CA PRO A 483 -2.02 -17.98 -5.56
C PRO A 483 -1.40 -18.17 -6.96
N ASN A 484 -0.78 -17.11 -7.48
CA ASN A 484 0.02 -17.20 -8.70
C ASN A 484 1.18 -18.19 -8.51
N GLY A 485 1.57 -18.88 -9.57
CA GLY A 485 2.58 -19.94 -9.54
C GLY A 485 2.07 -21.32 -9.09
N ALA A 486 0.90 -21.41 -8.45
CA ALA A 486 0.34 -22.70 -8.04
C ALA A 486 0.05 -23.61 -9.24
N LYS A 487 0.39 -24.90 -9.13
CA LYS A 487 0.15 -25.88 -10.20
C LYS A 487 -1.34 -26.14 -10.40
N CYS A 488 -1.79 -26.01 -11.65
CA CYS A 488 -3.18 -26.27 -12.07
C CYS A 488 -3.29 -27.35 -13.15
N GLY A 489 -2.18 -27.94 -13.58
CA GLY A 489 -2.13 -29.04 -14.52
C GLY A 489 -0.69 -29.38 -14.90
N GLU A 490 -0.52 -30.38 -15.76
CA GLU A 490 0.79 -30.73 -16.29
C GLU A 490 1.37 -29.58 -17.12
N SER A 491 2.56 -29.10 -16.73
CA SER A 491 3.22 -27.91 -17.31
C SER A 491 2.32 -26.66 -17.36
N LYS A 492 1.43 -26.51 -16.36
CA LYS A 492 0.55 -25.35 -16.21
C LYS A 492 0.54 -24.80 -14.80
N MET A 493 0.41 -23.48 -14.70
CA MET A 493 0.38 -22.73 -13.45
C MET A 493 -0.73 -21.68 -13.45
N CYS A 494 -1.16 -21.28 -12.26
CA CYS A 494 -2.09 -20.19 -12.09
C CYS A 494 -1.38 -18.85 -12.26
N VAL A 495 -1.93 -17.97 -13.09
CA VAL A 495 -1.55 -16.56 -13.20
C VAL A 495 -2.82 -15.74 -13.37
N ASN A 496 -3.05 -14.78 -12.48
CA ASN A 496 -4.23 -13.89 -12.50
C ASN A 496 -5.54 -14.69 -12.65
N GLN A 497 -5.67 -15.73 -11.83
CA GLN A 497 -6.83 -16.63 -11.74
C GLN A 497 -7.12 -17.40 -13.05
N LYS A 498 -6.12 -17.56 -13.92
CA LYS A 498 -6.18 -18.38 -15.14
C LYS A 498 -5.15 -19.49 -15.11
N CYS A 499 -5.50 -20.67 -15.61
CA CYS A 499 -4.59 -21.79 -15.75
C CYS A 499 -3.87 -21.72 -17.09
N VAL A 500 -2.64 -21.23 -17.08
CA VAL A 500 -1.84 -20.96 -18.28
C VAL A 500 -0.69 -21.96 -18.43
N SER A 501 -0.19 -22.13 -19.65
CA SER A 501 1.01 -22.96 -19.86
C SER A 501 2.22 -22.24 -19.28
N VAL A 502 3.09 -22.98 -18.60
CA VAL A 502 4.39 -22.50 -18.15
C VAL A 502 5.17 -21.84 -19.29
N SER A 503 5.13 -22.41 -20.50
CA SER A 503 5.79 -21.85 -21.69
C SER A 503 5.24 -20.50 -22.16
N SER A 504 4.01 -20.14 -21.77
CA SER A 504 3.36 -18.88 -22.15
C SER A 504 3.63 -17.73 -21.17
N VAL A 505 4.16 -18.05 -19.99
CA VAL A 505 4.55 -17.04 -18.99
C VAL A 505 5.99 -16.66 -19.32
N ALA A 506 6.16 -15.54 -20.03
CA ALA A 506 7.47 -15.08 -20.48
C ALA A 506 8.41 -14.92 -19.27
N GLY A 507 9.39 -15.82 -19.16
CA GLY A 507 10.52 -15.63 -18.26
C GLY A 507 11.46 -14.60 -18.88
N HIS A 508 11.86 -13.61 -18.08
CA HIS A 508 13.09 -12.87 -18.37
C HIS A 508 14.21 -13.90 -18.56
N CYS A 509 14.85 -13.93 -19.74
CA CYS A 509 15.78 -14.99 -20.07
C CYS A 509 17.02 -14.91 -19.18
N HIS A 510 17.18 -15.88 -18.28
CA HIS A 510 18.43 -16.13 -17.55
C HIS A 510 19.25 -17.17 -18.31
N CYS A 511 20.48 -16.80 -18.68
CA CYS A 511 21.39 -17.71 -19.35
C CYS A 511 22.27 -18.44 -18.35
N LYS A 512 22.35 -19.78 -18.48
CA LYS A 512 23.30 -20.60 -17.72
C LYS A 512 24.73 -20.11 -17.93
N GLN A 513 25.60 -20.36 -16.96
CA GLN A 513 27.03 -20.13 -17.11
C GLN A 513 27.54 -20.79 -18.40
N GLY A 514 28.13 -20.00 -19.28
CA GLY A 514 28.51 -20.41 -20.63
C GLY A 514 27.59 -19.91 -21.75
N TYR A 515 26.58 -19.06 -21.49
CA TYR A 515 25.63 -18.57 -22.52
C TYR A 515 25.32 -17.04 -22.44
N THR A 516 25.14 -16.36 -23.58
CA THR A 516 24.90 -14.90 -23.74
C THR A 516 23.42 -14.55 -23.75
N LEU A 517 23.07 -13.46 -23.10
CA LEU A 517 21.74 -12.86 -23.14
C LEU A 517 21.41 -12.24 -24.51
N PRO A 518 20.12 -12.05 -24.85
CA PRO A 518 18.93 -12.55 -24.14
C PRO A 518 18.53 -13.97 -24.58
N PHE A 519 19.11 -14.51 -25.66
CA PHE A 519 18.65 -15.78 -26.26
C PHE A 519 19.44 -17.02 -25.83
N CYS A 520 20.50 -16.87 -25.04
CA CYS A 520 21.36 -17.94 -24.55
C CYS A 520 22.02 -18.76 -25.67
N GLU A 521 22.47 -18.09 -26.74
CA GLU A 521 22.98 -18.74 -27.95
C GLU A 521 24.52 -18.72 -28.11
N HIS A 522 25.25 -17.84 -27.41
CA HIS A 522 26.72 -17.71 -27.54
C HIS A 522 27.44 -17.81 -26.20
N ILE A 523 28.75 -18.11 -26.18
CA ILE A 523 29.47 -18.38 -24.92
C ILE A 523 29.76 -17.09 -24.13
N HIS A 524 29.29 -17.01 -22.87
CA HIS A 524 29.51 -15.90 -21.92
C HIS A 524 29.47 -16.41 -20.46
N PRO A 525 29.94 -15.67 -19.45
CA PRO A 525 29.79 -16.02 -18.03
C PRO A 525 28.37 -16.39 -17.53
N GLY A 526 27.31 -16.31 -18.35
CA GLY A 526 25.91 -16.43 -17.93
C GLY A 526 25.41 -15.12 -17.32
N GLY A 527 24.18 -15.10 -16.83
CA GLY A 527 23.57 -13.92 -16.18
C GLY A 527 22.13 -13.67 -16.59
N SER A 528 21.58 -12.53 -16.18
CA SER A 528 20.33 -11.93 -16.72
C SER A 528 20.63 -10.53 -17.23
N VAL A 529 19.76 -10.03 -18.12
CA VAL A 529 19.79 -8.62 -18.56
C VAL A 529 19.64 -7.70 -17.34
N ASP A 530 18.95 -8.16 -16.31
CA ASP A 530 18.60 -7.41 -15.11
C ASP A 530 19.68 -7.50 -14.01
N SER A 531 20.39 -8.63 -13.89
CA SER A 531 21.34 -8.91 -12.80
C SER A 531 22.82 -8.85 -13.20
N GLY A 532 23.10 -8.64 -14.49
CA GLY A 532 24.47 -8.68 -15.02
C GLY A 532 25.07 -10.10 -15.07
N PRO A 533 26.35 -10.22 -15.46
CA PRO A 533 27.01 -11.52 -15.61
C PRO A 533 27.35 -12.18 -14.26
N VAL A 534 27.35 -13.51 -14.22
CA VAL A 534 27.65 -14.32 -13.01
C VAL A 534 29.11 -14.15 -12.54
N SER A 535 30.00 -13.62 -13.38
CA SER A 535 31.37 -13.24 -13.03
C SER A 535 31.91 -12.17 -13.98
N ASN A 536 32.83 -11.33 -13.48
CA ASN A 536 33.56 -10.32 -14.27
C ASN A 536 34.36 -10.90 -15.44
#